data_AF-A0A972E237-F1
#
_entry.id   AF-A0A972E237-F1
#
_cell.length_a   1.000
_cell.length_b   1.000
_cell.length_c   1.000
_cell.angle_alpha   90.00
_cell.angle_beta   90.00
_cell.angle_gamma   90.00
#
_symmetry.space_group_name_H-M   'P 1'
#
loop_
_entity.id
_entity.type
_entity.pdbx_description
1 polymer ?
#
loop_
_entity_poly.entity_id
_entity_poly.type
_entity_poly.pdbx_seq_one_letter_code
_entity_poly.pdbx_strand_id
1 'polypeptide(L)'
;MGGKGIHGVHSGFIALFFSKYVRSPSYGIFSLFYPSAIIIGFGLLIQNPPSVLFGGKRFLDYYSPEIIILSLSVYGLLLFPIDLLQSGLEKKSGGMTRNALNGFCYVALHLFISLCGILALFLCGAMFFKIQLPTRMGLFLIALAALQMVFFSFGVFFNQLSRETSNILVWSFSFFIVNIIFGFGTLAFSKIGIFQLILQPFALDLAEWLPMTFAIRIARYFYNNKTVLCEGDVLKAFLYALVL
;
A
#
# COMPACT_ATOMS: atom_id res chain seq x y z
N MET A 1 -39.75 8.94 -10.17
CA MET A 1 -38.71 8.25 -9.39
C MET A 1 -37.45 8.20 -10.23
N GLY A 2 -36.42 9.00 -9.95
CA GLY A 2 -35.20 8.99 -10.75
C GLY A 2 -34.24 10.13 -10.42
N GLY A 3 -32.95 9.82 -10.37
CA GLY A 3 -31.88 10.79 -10.67
C GLY A 3 -31.16 11.52 -9.54
N LYS A 4 -31.42 11.26 -8.24
CA LYS A 4 -30.71 11.99 -7.15
C LYS A 4 -29.47 11.30 -6.57
N GLY A 5 -29.23 10.01 -6.85
CA GLY A 5 -28.14 9.25 -6.23
C GLY A 5 -26.74 9.62 -6.72
N ILE A 6 -26.57 9.80 -8.04
CA ILE A 6 -25.24 9.96 -8.66
C ILE A 6 -24.68 11.38 -8.46
N HIS A 7 -25.54 12.40 -8.50
CA HIS A 7 -25.14 13.78 -8.20
C HIS A 7 -24.68 13.96 -6.74
N GLY A 8 -25.26 13.21 -5.80
CA GLY A 8 -24.86 13.23 -4.39
C GLY A 8 -23.44 12.73 -4.17
N VAL A 9 -23.04 11.65 -4.85
CA VAL A 9 -21.71 11.02 -4.72
C VAL A 9 -20.60 11.93 -5.26
N HIS A 10 -20.77 12.48 -6.47
CA HIS A 10 -19.80 13.42 -7.05
C HIS A 10 -19.64 14.67 -6.20
N SER A 11 -20.75 15.24 -5.73
CA SER A 11 -20.70 16.42 -4.86
C SER A 11 -20.03 16.12 -3.50
N GLY A 12 -20.25 14.93 -2.94
CA GLY A 12 -19.63 14.47 -1.70
C GLY A 12 -18.12 14.26 -1.83
N PHE A 13 -17.67 13.61 -2.91
CA PHE A 13 -16.25 13.40 -3.19
C PHE A 13 -15.48 14.73 -3.35
N ILE A 14 -16.01 15.64 -4.17
CA ILE A 14 -15.41 16.96 -4.40
C ILE A 14 -15.42 17.80 -3.11
N ALA A 15 -16.52 17.78 -2.37
CA ALA A 15 -16.61 18.50 -1.09
C ALA A 15 -15.64 17.95 -0.04
N LEU A 16 -15.46 16.63 0.06
CA LEU A 16 -14.48 16.01 0.94
C LEU A 16 -13.06 16.38 0.54
N PHE A 17 -12.75 16.31 -0.76
CA PHE A 17 -11.45 16.72 -1.30
C PHE A 17 -11.11 18.16 -0.91
N PHE A 18 -11.97 19.13 -1.25
CA PHE A 18 -11.74 20.54 -0.92
C PHE A 18 -11.72 20.81 0.58
N SER A 19 -12.64 20.20 1.35
CA SER A 19 -12.73 20.41 2.79
C SER A 19 -11.48 19.96 3.54
N LYS A 20 -10.88 18.83 3.15
CA LYS A 20 -9.74 18.24 3.88
C LYS A 20 -8.41 18.67 3.29
N TYR A 21 -8.21 18.53 1.99
CA TYR A 21 -6.89 18.77 1.39
C TYR A 21 -6.55 20.24 1.24
N VAL A 22 -7.53 21.14 1.14
CA VAL A 22 -7.21 22.58 1.11
C VAL A 22 -7.00 23.14 2.51
N ARG A 23 -7.66 22.58 3.54
CA ARG A 23 -7.64 23.12 4.91
C ARG A 23 -6.64 22.45 5.85
N SER A 24 -6.30 21.17 5.62
CA SER A 24 -5.35 20.42 6.48
C SER A 24 -4.65 19.31 5.66
N PRO A 25 -3.65 19.68 4.85
CA PRO A 25 -3.14 18.81 3.78
C PRO A 25 -2.11 17.77 4.24
N SER A 26 -1.69 17.74 5.51
CA SER A 26 -0.44 17.09 5.94
C SER A 26 -0.35 15.60 5.60
N TYR A 27 -1.30 14.78 6.03
CA TYR A 27 -1.32 13.33 5.74
C TYR A 27 -1.44 13.02 4.26
N GLY A 28 -2.10 13.93 3.55
CA GLY A 28 -2.39 13.77 2.16
C GLY A 28 -1.25 14.10 1.22
N ILE A 29 -0.56 15.20 1.49
CA ILE A 29 0.72 15.55 0.87
C ILE A 29 1.71 14.42 1.16
N PHE A 30 1.79 13.96 2.40
CA PHE A 30 2.68 12.85 2.75
C PHE A 30 2.38 11.62 1.90
N SER A 31 1.11 11.22 1.77
CA SER A 31 0.75 10.05 0.96
C SER A 31 1.10 10.16 -0.53
N LEU A 32 1.08 11.37 -1.07
CA LEU A 32 1.39 11.64 -2.47
C LEU A 32 2.91 11.61 -2.72
N PHE A 33 3.68 12.26 -1.84
CA PHE A 33 5.12 12.46 -2.06
C PHE A 33 5.99 11.41 -1.39
N TYR A 34 5.53 10.75 -0.33
CA TYR A 34 6.31 9.77 0.42
C TYR A 34 6.84 8.61 -0.44
N PRO A 35 6.06 7.98 -1.33
CA PRO A 35 6.59 6.93 -2.21
C PRO A 35 7.76 7.45 -3.08
N SER A 36 7.63 8.66 -3.62
CA SER A 36 8.70 9.30 -4.41
C SER A 36 9.92 9.65 -3.55
N ALA A 37 9.70 10.15 -2.33
CA ALA A 37 10.77 10.49 -1.41
C ALA A 37 11.58 9.24 -1.00
N ILE A 38 10.91 8.11 -0.75
CA ILE A 38 11.57 6.83 -0.47
C ILE A 38 12.46 6.42 -1.64
N ILE A 39 11.95 6.40 -2.87
CA ILE A 39 12.72 5.89 -4.01
C ILE A 39 13.92 6.79 -4.32
N ILE A 40 13.75 8.11 -4.16
CA ILE A 40 14.85 9.07 -4.26
C ILE A 40 15.87 8.85 -3.15
N GLY A 41 15.42 8.69 -1.90
CA GLY A 41 16.30 8.41 -0.77
C GLY A 41 17.15 7.16 -0.98
N PHE A 42 16.52 6.03 -1.30
CA PHE A 42 17.26 4.79 -1.60
C PHE A 42 18.13 4.93 -2.85
N GLY A 43 17.67 5.61 -3.89
CA GLY A 43 18.45 5.80 -5.11
C GLY A 43 19.68 6.67 -4.93
N LEU A 44 19.62 7.70 -4.08
CA LEU A 44 20.76 8.54 -3.76
C LEU A 44 21.75 7.85 -2.82
N LEU A 45 21.26 7.08 -1.84
CA LEU A 45 22.09 6.38 -0.86
C LEU A 45 22.75 5.11 -1.43
N ILE A 46 22.05 4.39 -2.31
CA ILE A 46 22.44 3.06 -2.79
C ILE A 46 22.58 3.10 -4.32
N GLN A 47 23.59 3.84 -4.79
CA GLN A 47 23.98 3.84 -6.19
C GLN A 47 24.89 2.65 -6.47
N ASN A 48 24.28 1.51 -6.81
CA ASN A 48 25.02 0.30 -7.13
C ASN A 48 24.93 -0.02 -8.63
N PRO A 49 26.08 -0.23 -9.32
CA PRO A 49 26.06 -0.84 -10.64
C PRO A 49 25.42 -2.24 -10.56
N PRO A 50 25.00 -2.81 -11.70
CA PRO A 50 24.49 -4.17 -11.75
C PRO A 50 25.41 -5.14 -11.02
N SER A 51 24.87 -5.95 -10.11
CA SER A 51 25.66 -6.86 -9.28
C SER A 51 25.19 -8.31 -9.41
N VAL A 52 26.11 -9.25 -9.22
CA VAL A 52 25.81 -10.69 -9.25
C VAL A 52 24.83 -11.07 -8.12
N LEU A 53 24.92 -10.39 -6.97
CA LEU A 53 24.00 -10.58 -5.84
C LEU A 53 22.53 -10.37 -6.24
N PHE A 54 22.27 -9.41 -7.12
CA PHE A 54 20.93 -9.09 -7.62
C PHE A 54 20.63 -9.77 -8.96
N GLY A 55 21.41 -10.77 -9.36
CA GLY A 55 21.24 -11.47 -10.64
C GLY A 55 21.52 -10.59 -11.85
N GLY A 56 22.49 -9.68 -11.74
CA GLY A 56 22.85 -8.73 -12.81
C GLY A 56 21.91 -7.53 -12.92
N LYS A 57 21.07 -7.27 -11.91
CA LYS A 57 20.24 -6.06 -11.81
C LYS A 57 20.88 -5.02 -10.90
N ARG A 58 20.52 -3.75 -11.05
CA ARG A 58 20.84 -2.70 -10.07
C ARG A 58 19.97 -2.89 -8.83
N PHE A 59 20.41 -2.35 -7.70
CA PHE A 59 19.67 -2.43 -6.43
C PHE A 59 18.21 -1.97 -6.59
N LEU A 60 17.99 -0.78 -7.17
CA LEU A 60 16.64 -0.25 -7.37
C LEU A 60 15.80 -1.10 -8.33
N ASP A 61 16.38 -1.62 -9.42
CA ASP A 61 15.62 -2.49 -10.35
C ASP A 61 15.23 -3.82 -9.70
N TYR A 62 16.02 -4.29 -8.73
CA TYR A 62 15.75 -5.52 -8.00
C TYR A 62 14.70 -5.31 -6.90
N TYR A 63 14.81 -4.24 -6.11
CA TYR A 63 13.98 -3.97 -4.94
C TYR A 63 12.78 -3.03 -5.20
N SER A 64 12.56 -2.58 -6.44
CA SER A 64 11.42 -1.72 -6.78
C SER A 64 10.07 -2.27 -6.32
N PRO A 65 9.72 -3.57 -6.54
CA PRO A 65 8.47 -4.14 -6.05
C PRO A 65 8.28 -3.96 -4.54
N GLU A 66 9.32 -4.26 -3.76
CA GLU A 66 9.33 -4.20 -2.31
C GLU A 66 9.20 -2.75 -1.82
N ILE A 67 9.91 -1.81 -2.45
CA ILE A 67 9.84 -0.38 -2.14
C ILE A 67 8.43 0.17 -2.40
N ILE A 68 7.79 -0.23 -3.50
CA ILE A 68 6.42 0.17 -3.83
C ILE A 68 5.45 -0.34 -2.76
N ILE A 69 5.52 -1.64 -2.42
CA ILE A 69 4.64 -2.22 -1.40
C ILE A 69 4.90 -1.65 -0.02
N LEU A 70 6.17 -1.39 0.35
CA LEU A 70 6.52 -0.71 1.58
C LEU A 70 5.84 0.66 1.66
N SER A 71 5.94 1.45 0.59
CA SER A 71 5.33 2.78 0.52
C SER A 71 3.80 2.73 0.69
N LEU A 72 3.14 1.78 0.00
CA LEU A 72 1.70 1.54 0.12
C LEU A 72 1.29 1.11 1.53
N SER A 73 2.07 0.21 2.15
CA SER A 73 1.80 -0.31 3.48
C SER A 73 1.95 0.75 4.57
N VAL A 74 2.94 1.64 4.47
CA VAL A 74 3.10 2.78 5.39
C VAL A 74 1.85 3.64 5.34
N TYR A 75 1.35 3.92 4.14
CA TYR A 75 0.15 4.74 4.03
C TYR A 75 -1.10 4.00 4.53
N GLY A 76 -1.36 2.80 4.01
CA GLY A 76 -2.59 2.07 4.28
C GLY A 76 -2.70 1.50 5.70
N LEU A 77 -1.60 1.00 6.26
CA LEU A 77 -1.59 0.37 7.58
C LEU A 77 -1.28 1.34 8.72
N LEU A 78 -0.49 2.39 8.50
CA LEU A 78 -0.05 3.28 9.58
C LEU A 78 -0.74 4.65 9.58
N LEU A 79 -0.78 5.33 8.43
CA LEU A 79 -1.25 6.72 8.36
C LEU A 79 -2.77 6.84 8.16
N PHE A 80 -3.32 6.01 7.29
CA PHE A 80 -4.76 6.00 6.99
C PHE A 80 -5.65 5.77 8.22
N PRO A 81 -5.37 4.83 9.16
CA PRO A 81 -6.21 4.61 10.33
C PRO A 81 -6.29 5.85 11.24
N ILE A 82 -5.18 6.57 11.38
CA ILE A 82 -5.07 7.81 12.17
C ILE A 82 -5.88 8.91 11.51
N ASP A 83 -5.71 9.11 10.20
CA ASP A 83 -6.41 10.14 9.46
C ASP A 83 -7.93 9.86 9.37
N LEU A 84 -8.31 8.58 9.30
CA LEU A 84 -9.70 8.13 9.39
C LEU A 84 -10.32 8.48 10.75
N LEU A 85 -9.62 8.28 11.88
CA LEU A 85 -10.12 8.68 13.20
C LEU A 85 -10.33 10.20 13.26
N GLN A 86 -9.33 10.96 12.79
CA GLN A 86 -9.35 12.42 12.81
C GLN A 86 -10.39 13.01 11.84
N SER A 87 -10.81 12.26 10.82
CA SER A 87 -11.86 12.68 9.90
C SER A 87 -13.21 12.92 10.58
N GLY A 88 -13.47 12.25 11.71
CA GLY A 88 -14.72 12.36 12.46
C GLY A 88 -15.95 11.94 11.65
N LEU A 89 -15.79 11.12 10.61
CA LEU A 89 -16.88 10.70 9.72
C LEU A 89 -18.04 10.04 10.49
N GLU A 90 -17.74 9.28 11.54
CA GLU A 90 -18.75 8.63 12.40
C GLU A 90 -19.49 9.61 13.32
N LYS A 91 -18.89 10.77 13.62
CA LYS A 91 -19.46 11.78 14.53
C LYS A 91 -20.47 12.70 13.82
N LYS A 92 -20.59 12.63 12.50
CA LYS A 92 -21.56 13.43 11.76
C LYS A 92 -22.95 12.81 11.91
N SER A 93 -23.91 13.62 12.37
CA SER A 93 -25.34 13.32 12.49
C SER A 93 -25.99 13.12 11.11
N GLY A 94 -25.56 12.08 10.41
CA GLY A 94 -26.17 11.58 9.18
C GLY A 94 -26.81 10.23 9.48
N GLY A 95 -27.96 9.94 8.87
CA GLY A 95 -28.52 8.58 8.91
C GLY A 95 -27.50 7.54 8.40
N MET A 96 -27.67 6.29 8.84
CA MET A 96 -26.73 5.17 8.61
C MET A 96 -26.23 5.06 7.15
N THR A 97 -27.12 5.21 6.17
CA THR A 97 -26.79 5.16 4.73
C THR A 97 -25.87 6.29 4.28
N ARG A 98 -26.04 7.49 4.83
CA ARG A 98 -25.21 8.66 4.49
C ARG A 98 -23.80 8.52 5.07
N ASN A 99 -23.68 7.94 6.25
CA ASN A 99 -22.38 7.69 6.88
C ASN A 99 -21.60 6.61 6.12
N ALA A 100 -22.27 5.54 5.69
CA ALA A 100 -21.65 4.51 4.84
C ALA A 100 -21.17 5.09 3.49
N LEU A 101 -21.98 5.91 2.82
CA LEU A 101 -21.61 6.54 1.56
C LEU A 101 -20.43 7.52 1.70
N ASN A 102 -20.41 8.30 2.79
CA ASN A 102 -19.29 9.18 3.09
C ASN A 102 -18.00 8.38 3.37
N GLY A 103 -18.10 7.27 4.11
CA GLY A 103 -16.97 6.36 4.34
C GLY A 103 -16.43 5.78 3.04
N PHE A 104 -17.31 5.32 2.14
CA PHE A 104 -16.92 4.82 0.82
C PHE A 104 -16.22 5.90 -0.01
N CYS A 105 -16.78 7.11 -0.09
CA CYS A 105 -16.15 8.23 -0.80
C CYS A 105 -14.79 8.58 -0.20
N TYR A 106 -14.64 8.48 1.11
CA TYR A 106 -13.38 8.72 1.81
C TYR A 106 -12.32 7.69 1.40
N VAL A 107 -12.63 6.40 1.50
CA VAL A 107 -11.71 5.33 1.08
C VAL A 107 -11.35 5.48 -0.40
N ALA A 108 -12.33 5.75 -1.26
CA ALA A 108 -12.10 5.98 -2.69
C ALA A 108 -11.16 7.16 -2.96
N LEU A 109 -11.29 8.24 -2.18
CA LEU A 109 -10.41 9.40 -2.28
C LEU A 109 -8.97 9.06 -1.88
N HIS A 110 -8.80 8.37 -0.76
CA HIS A 110 -7.49 7.92 -0.29
C HIS A 110 -6.84 6.92 -1.26
N LEU A 111 -7.64 6.05 -1.88
CA LEU A 111 -7.19 5.15 -2.93
C LEU A 111 -6.67 5.94 -4.13
N PHE A 112 -7.45 6.90 -4.63
CA PHE A 112 -7.05 7.76 -5.74
C PHE A 112 -5.71 8.46 -5.47
N ILE A 113 -5.52 9.00 -4.26
CA ILE A 113 -4.31 9.72 -3.90
C ILE A 113 -3.11 8.79 -3.77
N SER A 114 -3.29 7.61 -3.18
CA SER A 114 -2.23 6.60 -3.13
C SER A 114 -1.77 6.17 -4.53
N LEU A 115 -2.70 5.99 -5.47
CA LEU A 115 -2.38 5.65 -6.86
C LEU A 115 -1.64 6.79 -7.55
N CYS A 116 -2.04 8.04 -7.33
CA CYS A 116 -1.29 9.20 -7.79
C CYS A 116 0.13 9.23 -7.21
N GLY A 117 0.30 8.88 -5.93
CA GLY A 117 1.61 8.80 -5.29
C GLY A 117 2.51 7.72 -5.90
N ILE A 118 1.94 6.58 -6.28
CA ILE A 118 2.66 5.53 -7.00
C ILE A 118 3.03 5.96 -8.42
N LEU A 119 2.14 6.65 -9.13
CA LEU A 119 2.45 7.21 -10.44
C LEU A 119 3.59 8.24 -10.35
N ALA A 120 3.58 9.07 -9.31
CA ALA A 120 4.68 10.00 -9.03
C ALA A 120 5.99 9.26 -8.72
N LEU A 121 5.95 8.18 -7.93
CA LEU A 121 7.11 7.32 -7.69
C LEU A 121 7.68 6.79 -8.99
N PHE A 122 6.83 6.30 -9.89
CA PHE A 122 7.28 5.81 -11.20
C PHE A 122 7.91 6.89 -12.05
N LEU A 123 7.30 8.08 -12.09
CA LEU A 123 7.84 9.22 -12.81
C LEU A 123 9.23 9.60 -12.28
N CYS A 124 9.36 9.78 -10.97
CA CYS A 124 10.63 10.09 -10.32
C CYS A 124 11.68 8.99 -10.53
N GLY A 125 11.29 7.73 -10.32
CA GLY A 125 12.16 6.57 -10.50
C GLY A 125 12.69 6.41 -11.93
N ALA A 126 11.83 6.63 -12.92
CA ALA A 126 12.20 6.61 -14.32
C ALA A 126 13.12 7.79 -14.70
N MET A 127 12.80 9.01 -14.24
CA MET A 127 13.56 10.22 -14.57
C MET A 127 14.96 10.23 -13.95
N PHE A 128 15.07 9.97 -12.64
CA PHE A 128 16.35 10.11 -11.92
C PHE A 128 17.21 8.85 -11.96
N PHE A 129 16.60 7.66 -11.99
CA PHE A 129 17.32 6.40 -11.81
C PHE A 129 17.11 5.39 -12.96
N LYS A 130 16.31 5.74 -13.98
CA LYS A 130 16.00 4.85 -15.12
C LYS A 130 15.45 3.50 -14.65
N ILE A 131 14.59 3.49 -13.63
CA ILE A 131 14.01 2.26 -13.10
C ILE A 131 13.14 1.59 -14.16
N GLN A 132 13.25 0.26 -14.27
CA GLN A 132 12.40 -0.51 -15.18
C GLN A 132 10.95 -0.49 -14.69
N LEU A 133 10.03 -0.18 -15.60
CA LEU A 133 8.60 -0.23 -15.32
C LEU A 133 8.07 -1.67 -15.47
N PRO A 134 7.00 -2.04 -14.74
CA PRO A 134 6.37 -3.36 -14.89
C PRO A 134 5.84 -3.59 -16.30
N THR A 135 5.93 -4.84 -16.79
CA THR A 135 5.61 -5.22 -18.18
C THR A 135 4.18 -4.86 -18.59
N ARG A 136 3.22 -5.02 -17.66
CA ARG A 136 1.79 -4.75 -17.87
C ARG A 136 1.30 -3.70 -16.86
N MET A 137 1.70 -2.45 -17.07
CA MET A 137 1.43 -1.34 -16.14
C MET A 137 -0.05 -1.23 -15.73
N GLY A 138 -0.99 -1.34 -16.68
CA GLY A 138 -2.42 -1.22 -16.38
C GLY A 138 -2.92 -2.30 -15.41
N LEU A 139 -2.61 -3.57 -15.66
CA LEU A 139 -2.96 -4.68 -14.77
C LEU A 139 -2.24 -4.59 -13.43
N PHE A 140 -0.99 -4.11 -13.44
CA PHE A 140 -0.22 -3.89 -12.23
C PHE A 140 -0.88 -2.81 -11.33
N LEU A 141 -1.34 -1.68 -11.90
CA LEU A 141 -2.04 -0.64 -11.15
C LEU A 141 -3.37 -1.14 -10.57
N ILE A 142 -4.11 -1.98 -11.31
CA ILE A 142 -5.34 -2.61 -10.81
C ILE A 142 -5.01 -3.54 -9.62
N ALA A 143 -3.95 -4.35 -9.73
CA ALA A 143 -3.51 -5.21 -8.64
C ALA A 143 -3.07 -4.40 -7.41
N LEU A 144 -2.32 -3.31 -7.60
CA LEU A 144 -1.96 -2.40 -6.52
C LEU A 144 -3.18 -1.74 -5.87
N ALA A 145 -4.20 -1.36 -6.66
CA ALA A 145 -5.43 -0.80 -6.11
C ALA A 145 -6.16 -1.83 -5.23
N ALA A 146 -6.28 -3.08 -5.68
CA ALA A 146 -6.86 -4.16 -4.89
C ALA A 146 -6.08 -4.44 -3.60
N LEU A 147 -4.74 -4.48 -3.68
CA LEU A 147 -3.86 -4.64 -2.51
C LEU A 147 -3.99 -3.48 -1.53
N GLN A 148 -4.09 -2.25 -2.04
CA GLN A 148 -4.27 -1.08 -1.20
C GLN A 148 -5.61 -1.11 -0.47
N MET A 149 -6.67 -1.63 -1.10
CA MET A 149 -7.95 -1.87 -0.44
C MET A 149 -7.81 -2.85 0.73
N VAL A 150 -7.00 -3.91 0.59
CA VAL A 150 -6.72 -4.83 1.71
C VAL A 150 -6.06 -4.08 2.88
N PHE A 151 -5.05 -3.24 2.62
CA PHE A 151 -4.43 -2.44 3.68
C PHE A 151 -5.41 -1.45 4.31
N PHE A 152 -6.26 -0.80 3.52
CA PHE A 152 -7.29 0.08 4.06
C PHE A 152 -8.33 -0.68 4.89
N SER A 153 -8.70 -1.91 4.53
CA SER A 153 -9.60 -2.74 5.34
C SER A 153 -9.04 -3.00 6.74
N PHE A 154 -7.74 -3.32 6.84
CA PHE A 154 -7.06 -3.40 8.15
C PHE A 154 -7.05 -2.05 8.88
N GLY A 155 -6.87 -0.95 8.15
CA GLY A 155 -6.90 0.38 8.75
C GLY A 155 -8.27 0.79 9.29
N VAL A 156 -9.35 0.43 8.58
CA VAL A 156 -10.73 0.57 9.09
C VAL A 156 -10.92 -0.32 10.30
N PHE A 157 -10.44 -1.57 10.27
CA PHE A 157 -10.53 -2.50 11.40
C PHE A 157 -9.86 -1.94 12.66
N PHE A 158 -8.63 -1.41 12.58
CA PHE A 158 -7.97 -0.78 13.74
C PHE A 158 -8.72 0.45 14.25
N ASN A 159 -9.34 1.20 13.35
CA ASN A 159 -10.17 2.34 13.72
C ASN A 159 -11.39 1.93 14.57
N GLN A 160 -11.96 0.73 14.32
CA GLN A 160 -13.09 0.20 15.09
C GLN A 160 -12.68 -0.32 16.48
N LEU A 161 -11.41 -0.66 16.71
CA LEU A 161 -10.94 -1.19 18.00
C LEU A 161 -10.82 -0.13 19.10
N SER A 162 -10.60 1.14 18.75
CA SER A 162 -10.42 2.20 19.75
C SER A 162 -10.79 3.57 19.23
N ARG A 163 -11.25 4.44 20.13
CA ARG A 163 -11.55 5.86 19.84
C ARG A 163 -10.39 6.79 20.18
N GLU A 164 -9.29 6.25 20.71
CA GLU A 164 -8.11 7.02 21.10
C GLU A 164 -7.00 6.88 20.05
N THR A 165 -6.42 8.01 19.65
CA THR A 165 -5.34 8.05 18.66
C THR A 165 -4.12 7.23 19.09
N SER A 166 -3.78 7.25 20.38
CA SER A 166 -2.67 6.47 20.96
C SER A 166 -2.85 4.97 20.72
N ASN A 167 -4.04 4.44 21.01
CA ASN A 167 -4.34 3.02 20.87
C ASN A 167 -4.36 2.59 19.40
N ILE A 168 -4.98 3.38 18.51
CA ILE A 168 -4.94 3.11 17.07
C ILE A 168 -3.49 3.06 16.58
N LEU A 169 -2.65 4.00 17.02
CA LEU A 169 -1.24 4.05 16.63
C LEU A 169 -0.50 2.80 17.12
N VAL A 170 -0.72 2.35 18.36
CA VAL A 170 -0.10 1.12 18.89
C VAL A 170 -0.51 -0.09 18.07
N TRP A 171 -1.79 -0.28 17.78
CA TRP A 171 -2.28 -1.42 16.98
C TRP A 171 -1.74 -1.39 15.55
N SER A 172 -1.88 -0.24 14.89
CA SER A 172 -1.44 -0.02 13.52
C SER A 172 0.07 -0.21 13.37
N PHE A 173 0.85 0.38 14.28
CA PHE A 173 2.31 0.27 14.28
C PHE A 173 2.77 -1.15 14.59
N SER A 174 2.17 -1.82 15.59
CA SER A 174 2.51 -3.21 15.91
C SER A 174 2.27 -4.12 14.71
N PHE A 175 1.11 -4.02 14.07
CA PHE A 175 0.78 -4.82 12.90
C PHE A 175 1.68 -4.48 11.70
N PHE A 176 1.98 -3.20 11.48
CA PHE A 176 2.90 -2.76 10.45
C PHE A 176 4.32 -3.30 10.66
N ILE A 177 4.85 -3.27 11.89
CA ILE A 177 6.16 -3.83 12.22
C ILE A 177 6.20 -5.34 12.00
N VAL A 178 5.15 -6.08 12.39
CA VAL A 178 5.04 -7.51 12.08
C VAL A 178 5.09 -7.75 10.57
N ASN A 179 4.34 -6.96 9.79
CA ASN A 179 4.37 -7.03 8.32
C ASN A 179 5.74 -6.71 7.73
N ILE A 180 6.47 -5.73 8.29
CA ILE A 180 7.82 -5.42 7.84
C ILE A 180 8.79 -6.54 8.17
N ILE A 181 8.84 -7.00 9.42
CA ILE A 181 9.86 -7.97 9.85
C ILE A 181 9.66 -9.30 9.13
N PHE A 182 8.44 -9.81 9.16
CA PHE A 182 8.13 -11.14 8.64
C PHE A 182 7.74 -11.12 7.17
N GLY A 183 7.00 -10.12 6.67
CA GLY A 183 6.63 -10.05 5.25
C GLY A 183 7.74 -9.47 4.37
N PHE A 184 8.04 -8.18 4.57
CA PHE A 184 9.09 -7.51 3.80
C PHE A 184 10.47 -8.11 4.06
N GLY A 185 10.85 -8.31 5.32
CA GLY A 185 12.17 -8.78 5.71
C GLY A 185 12.48 -10.15 5.13
N THR A 186 11.52 -11.09 5.22
CA THR A 186 11.69 -12.44 4.67
C THR A 186 11.89 -12.44 3.18
N LEU A 187 11.16 -11.61 2.43
CA LEU A 187 11.28 -11.57 0.98
C LEU A 187 12.46 -10.74 0.50
N ALA A 188 12.69 -9.57 1.10
CA ALA A 188 13.76 -8.65 0.71
C ALA A 188 15.14 -9.22 1.08
N PHE A 189 15.29 -9.79 2.27
CA PHE A 189 16.57 -10.28 2.76
C PHE A 189 16.77 -11.78 2.61
N SER A 190 15.92 -12.46 1.83
CA SER A 190 16.00 -13.91 1.59
C SER A 190 17.37 -14.36 1.06
N LYS A 191 18.13 -13.48 0.42
CA LYS A 191 19.47 -13.77 -0.12
C LYS A 191 20.62 -13.47 0.84
N ILE A 192 20.34 -12.93 2.03
CA ILE A 192 21.36 -12.61 3.03
C ILE A 192 21.50 -13.79 3.99
N GLY A 193 22.69 -14.41 4.02
CA GLY A 193 22.92 -15.66 4.77
C GLY A 193 22.58 -15.59 6.26
N ILE A 194 22.83 -14.45 6.92
CA ILE A 194 22.49 -14.27 8.35
C ILE A 194 20.97 -14.29 8.56
N PHE A 195 20.20 -13.74 7.63
CA PHE A 195 18.74 -13.72 7.73
C PHE A 195 18.15 -15.13 7.57
N GLN A 196 18.71 -15.92 6.64
CA GLN A 196 18.31 -17.31 6.42
C GLN A 196 18.53 -18.19 7.66
N LEU A 197 19.60 -17.96 8.42
CA LEU A 197 19.97 -18.81 9.54
C LEU A 197 19.07 -18.60 10.78
N ILE A 198 18.59 -17.37 11.01
CA ILE A 198 17.93 -16.98 12.26
C ILE A 198 16.41 -16.83 12.08
N LEU A 199 15.99 -16.09 11.05
CA LEU A 199 14.58 -15.70 10.92
C LEU A 199 13.77 -16.68 10.08
N GLN A 200 14.36 -17.25 9.02
CA GLN A 200 13.63 -18.02 8.01
C GLN A 200 12.79 -19.19 8.55
N PRO A 201 13.24 -20.02 9.52
CA PRO A 201 12.47 -21.15 10.00
C PRO A 201 11.14 -20.76 10.66
N PHE A 202 11.10 -19.62 11.34
CA PHE A 202 9.90 -19.11 12.02
C PHE A 202 9.13 -18.12 11.14
N ALA A 203 9.84 -17.38 10.30
CA ALA A 203 9.27 -16.31 9.52
C ALA A 203 8.48 -16.79 8.32
N LEU A 204 8.79 -17.95 7.74
CA LEU A 204 8.09 -18.44 6.55
C LEU A 204 6.62 -18.74 6.83
N ASP A 205 6.32 -19.52 7.87
CA ASP A 205 4.94 -19.91 8.21
C ASP A 205 4.09 -18.68 8.55
N LEU A 206 4.62 -17.74 9.33
CA LEU A 206 3.89 -16.52 9.69
C LEU A 206 3.78 -15.55 8.50
N ALA A 207 4.83 -15.39 7.71
CA ALA A 207 4.84 -14.47 6.57
C ALA A 207 3.78 -14.85 5.54
N GLU A 208 3.48 -16.12 5.37
CA GLU A 208 2.44 -16.58 4.44
C GLU A 208 1.05 -16.06 4.76
N TRP A 209 0.78 -15.60 5.98
CA TRP A 209 -0.52 -15.02 6.34
C TRP A 209 -0.54 -13.49 6.29
N LEU A 210 0.61 -12.85 6.06
CA LEU A 210 0.72 -11.40 6.12
C LEU A 210 0.40 -10.75 4.77
N PRO A 211 -0.47 -9.72 4.74
CA PRO A 211 -0.90 -9.09 3.50
C PRO A 211 0.28 -8.48 2.71
N MET A 212 1.33 -8.03 3.41
CA MET A 212 2.53 -7.51 2.76
C MET A 212 3.29 -8.57 1.95
N THR A 213 3.33 -9.82 2.41
CA THR A 213 3.98 -10.92 1.69
C THR A 213 3.29 -11.19 0.36
N PHE A 214 1.95 -11.27 0.38
CA PHE A 214 1.15 -11.42 -0.84
C PHE A 214 1.35 -10.26 -1.79
N ALA A 215 1.31 -9.03 -1.26
CA ALA A 215 1.51 -7.82 -2.05
C ALA A 215 2.87 -7.80 -2.77
N ILE A 216 3.96 -8.16 -2.07
CA ILE A 216 5.31 -8.24 -2.67
C ILE A 216 5.38 -9.35 -3.73
N ARG A 217 4.79 -10.52 -3.48
CA ARG A 217 4.76 -11.63 -4.45
C ARG A 217 4.05 -11.22 -5.74
N ILE A 218 2.89 -10.58 -5.63
CA ILE A 218 2.15 -10.03 -6.77
C ILE A 218 2.98 -8.96 -7.49
N ALA A 219 3.61 -8.04 -6.75
CA ALA A 219 4.40 -6.99 -7.39
C ALA A 219 5.62 -7.55 -8.14
N ARG A 220 6.31 -8.55 -7.57
CA ARG A 220 7.42 -9.26 -8.22
C ARG A 220 6.98 -9.97 -9.49
N TYR A 221 5.78 -10.56 -9.54
CA TYR A 221 5.25 -11.21 -10.75
C TYR A 221 5.19 -10.25 -11.94
N PHE A 222 4.73 -9.01 -11.74
CA PHE A 222 4.68 -8.01 -12.82
C PHE A 222 6.04 -7.46 -13.24
N TYR A 223 7.06 -7.59 -12.38
CA TYR A 223 8.44 -7.16 -12.62
C TYR A 223 9.35 -8.25 -13.18
N ASN A 224 9.03 -9.52 -12.93
CA ASN A 224 9.81 -10.67 -13.37
C ASN A 224 8.93 -11.57 -14.26
N ASN A 225 9.16 -11.53 -15.58
CA ASN A 225 8.57 -12.48 -16.55
C ASN A 225 8.92 -13.97 -16.28
N LYS A 226 9.69 -14.30 -15.23
CA LYS A 226 10.27 -15.64 -14.99
C LYS A 226 10.00 -16.24 -13.59
N THR A 227 9.27 -15.58 -12.70
CA THR A 227 9.03 -16.14 -11.35
C THR A 227 7.68 -16.84 -11.23
N VAL A 228 7.79 -18.14 -11.00
CA VAL A 228 6.77 -19.14 -10.65
C VAL A 228 6.00 -18.71 -9.40
N LEU A 229 4.78 -18.21 -9.58
CA LEU A 229 3.68 -18.64 -8.74
C LEU A 229 2.99 -19.72 -9.56
N CYS A 230 2.82 -20.92 -9.00
CA CYS A 230 1.93 -21.90 -9.60
C CYS A 230 0.60 -21.18 -9.89
N GLU A 231 0.03 -21.33 -11.08
CA GLU A 231 -1.17 -20.60 -11.54
C GLU A 231 -2.34 -20.67 -10.53
N GLY A 232 -2.34 -21.65 -9.63
CA GLY A 232 -3.26 -21.77 -8.51
C GLY A 232 -3.14 -20.71 -7.40
N ASP A 233 -1.98 -20.11 -7.17
CA ASP A 233 -1.77 -19.19 -6.02
C ASP A 233 -2.19 -17.75 -6.32
N VAL A 234 -2.10 -17.31 -7.58
CA VAL A 234 -2.62 -16.00 -8.02
C VAL A 234 -4.14 -16.04 -8.11
N LEU A 235 -4.70 -17.14 -8.61
CA LEU A 235 -6.15 -17.35 -8.63
C LEU A 235 -6.70 -17.49 -7.21
N LYS A 236 -6.01 -18.22 -6.32
CA LYS A 236 -6.36 -18.27 -4.89
C LYS A 236 -6.25 -16.88 -4.25
N ALA A 237 -5.18 -16.13 -4.45
CA ALA A 237 -5.02 -14.79 -3.86
C ALA A 237 -6.06 -13.79 -4.37
N PHE A 238 -6.39 -13.83 -5.66
CA PHE A 238 -7.45 -13.02 -6.25
C PHE A 238 -8.83 -13.43 -5.74
N LEU A 239 -9.10 -14.74 -5.58
CA LEU A 239 -10.33 -15.26 -4.99
C LEU A 239 -10.44 -14.95 -3.49
N TYR A 240 -9.35 -14.99 -2.72
CA TYR A 240 -9.35 -14.58 -1.30
C TYR A 240 -9.60 -13.09 -1.13
N ALA A 241 -9.09 -12.24 -2.04
CA ALA A 241 -9.37 -10.80 -2.04
C ALA A 241 -10.80 -10.43 -2.49
N LEU A 242 -11.52 -11.37 -3.11
CA LEU A 242 -12.92 -11.20 -3.57
C LEU A 242 -13.95 -11.78 -2.59
N VAL A 243 -13.51 -12.62 -1.64
CA VAL A 243 -14.36 -13.33 -0.67
C VAL A 243 -14.31 -12.69 0.73
N LEU A 244 -13.42 -11.72 0.97
CA LEU A 244 -13.38 -10.84 2.15
C LEU A 244 -14.02 -9.48 1.83
#